data_AF-A0A6M0F762-F1
#
_entry.id   AF-A0A6M0F762-F1
#
_cell.length_a   1.000
_cell.length_b   1.000
_cell.length_c   1.000
_cell.angle_alpha   90.00
_cell.angle_beta   90.00
_cell.angle_gamma   90.00
#
_symmetry.space_group_name_H-M   'P 1'
#
loop_
_entity.id
_entity.type
_entity.pdbx_description
1 polymer ?
#
loop_
_entity_poly.entity_id
_entity_poly.type
_entity_poly.pdbx_seq_one_letter_code
_entity_poly.pdbx_strand_id
1 'polypeptide(L)'
;ADTHRVHTDFNQALTATGRLSSSNPNLQNIPIRTAFSRQIRKAFVPEPGWMMVAADYSQIELRILAHLSEEPVLIEAYTNGDDVHTLTAKLLFEKDEITSEERRMGKVINFGVIYGMGATRFARETGVSRKEGQMFIDRFNERYPQVFEYLQRMQREAIAHGYVTTLQGRRRYFNFTSNTLKPLRGSHPDDIDLSSIKSPGQYDAGLMRAAANAPIQGSSADIIKIAMIQLHELLQNYQAQLLLQVHDELIFEMPPEEWAELQPKIQSTMESAVSLRVPLVVEAHAGRNWMEAK
;
A
#
# COMPACT_ATOMS: atom_id res chain seq x y z
N ALA A 1 16.08 26.99 -19.29
CA ALA A 1 16.62 27.94 -18.30
C ALA A 1 16.78 27.19 -16.98
N ASP A 2 17.82 27.46 -16.21
CA ASP A 2 17.98 26.88 -14.87
C ASP A 2 16.93 27.49 -13.94
N THR A 3 16.06 26.66 -13.36
CA THR A 3 14.96 27.13 -12.51
C THR A 3 15.38 27.26 -11.05
N HIS A 4 16.62 26.89 -10.69
CA HIS A 4 17.10 26.79 -9.31
C HIS A 4 16.24 25.87 -8.41
N ARG A 5 15.57 24.88 -9.01
CA ARG A 5 14.81 23.83 -8.31
C ARG A 5 15.39 22.46 -8.62
N VAL A 6 15.16 21.50 -7.74
CA VAL A 6 15.48 20.09 -8.01
C VAL A 6 14.38 19.49 -8.88
N HIS A 7 14.73 19.01 -10.06
CA HIS A 7 13.82 18.32 -10.98
C HIS A 7 14.09 16.83 -10.94
N THR A 8 13.03 16.04 -10.88
CA THR A 8 13.09 14.57 -10.93
C THR A 8 12.33 14.05 -12.14
N ASP A 9 12.71 12.89 -12.63
CA ASP A 9 11.99 12.16 -13.66
C ASP A 9 10.99 11.19 -13.01
N PHE A 10 9.69 11.41 -13.23
CA PHE A 10 8.64 10.43 -12.90
C PHE A 10 8.44 9.45 -14.06
N ASN A 11 8.96 8.25 -13.90
CA ASN A 11 8.89 7.20 -14.90
C ASN A 11 7.59 6.41 -14.77
N GLN A 12 6.81 6.38 -15.85
CA GLN A 12 5.47 5.78 -15.83
C GLN A 12 5.44 4.28 -16.14
N ALA A 13 6.43 3.75 -16.86
CA ALA A 13 6.42 2.41 -17.45
C ALA A 13 7.56 1.47 -16.98
N LEU A 14 8.21 1.76 -15.84
CA LEU A 14 9.32 0.94 -15.33
C LEU A 14 8.91 -0.13 -14.30
N THR A 15 7.82 0.08 -13.56
CA THR A 15 7.46 -0.83 -12.46
C THR A 15 6.47 -1.90 -12.90
N ALA A 16 6.64 -3.13 -12.40
CA ALA A 16 5.77 -4.25 -12.72
C ALA A 16 4.34 -4.14 -12.14
N THR A 17 4.13 -3.26 -11.15
CA THR A 17 2.84 -3.05 -10.48
C THR A 17 2.16 -1.75 -10.89
N GLY A 18 2.73 -1.00 -11.82
CA GLY A 18 2.13 0.23 -12.33
C GLY A 18 2.33 1.46 -11.44
N ARG A 19 3.12 1.36 -10.36
CA ARG A 19 3.60 2.54 -9.62
C ARG A 19 4.47 3.44 -10.50
N LEU A 20 4.48 4.74 -10.21
CA LEU A 20 5.54 5.61 -10.73
C LEU A 20 6.85 5.28 -10.02
N SER A 21 7.97 5.52 -10.69
CA SER A 21 9.30 5.53 -10.06
C SER A 21 10.01 6.85 -10.33
N SER A 22 10.77 7.34 -9.37
CA SER A 22 11.54 8.59 -9.49
C SER A 22 13.03 8.32 -9.77
N SER A 23 13.61 9.08 -10.70
CA SER A 23 15.06 9.05 -11.03
C SER A 23 15.61 10.46 -11.31
N ASN A 24 16.94 10.59 -11.28
CA ASN A 24 17.67 11.81 -11.66
C ASN A 24 17.19 13.13 -11.02
N PRO A 25 17.15 13.26 -9.67
CA PRO A 25 17.45 12.28 -8.63
C PRO A 25 16.20 11.52 -8.18
N ASN A 26 16.36 10.41 -7.46
CA ASN A 26 15.22 9.69 -6.89
C ASN A 26 14.71 10.42 -5.63
N LEU A 27 13.58 11.10 -5.76
CA LEU A 27 12.89 11.83 -4.69
C LEU A 27 11.81 11.00 -3.97
N GLN A 28 11.54 9.76 -4.40
CA GLN A 28 10.62 8.87 -3.69
C GLN A 28 11.27 8.17 -2.49
N ASN A 29 12.60 8.07 -2.46
CA ASN A 29 13.34 7.35 -1.42
C ASN A 29 14.10 8.30 -0.47
N ILE A 30 13.61 9.53 -0.28
CA ILE A 30 14.23 10.48 0.66
C ILE A 30 14.14 9.91 2.10
N PRO A 31 15.28 9.71 2.80
CA PRO A 31 15.27 9.10 4.12
C PRO A 31 14.52 9.91 5.19
N ILE A 32 13.90 9.24 6.18
CA ILE A 32 13.13 9.89 7.26
C ILE A 32 13.38 9.34 8.68
N ARG A 33 14.04 8.18 8.81
CA ARG A 33 14.07 7.42 10.07
C ARG A 33 14.97 8.01 11.17
N THR A 34 16.14 8.53 10.80
CA THR A 34 17.15 9.07 11.74
C THR A 34 17.04 10.59 11.88
N ALA A 35 17.56 11.15 12.97
CA ALA A 35 17.58 12.59 13.18
C ALA A 35 18.27 13.33 12.01
N PHE A 36 19.39 12.78 11.51
CA PHE A 36 20.07 13.29 10.33
C PHE A 36 19.19 13.23 9.07
N SER A 37 18.52 12.10 8.81
CA SER A 37 17.65 12.01 7.63
C SER A 37 16.47 12.99 7.66
N ARG A 38 15.93 13.29 8.85
CA ARG A 38 14.89 14.31 9.00
C ARG A 38 15.40 15.71 8.64
N GLN A 39 16.69 16.01 8.86
CA GLN A 39 17.29 17.26 8.42
C GLN A 39 17.36 17.35 6.89
N ILE A 40 17.60 16.24 6.19
CA ILE A 40 17.57 16.20 4.72
C ILE A 40 16.17 16.57 4.22
N ARG A 41 15.11 15.97 4.79
CA ARG A 41 13.72 16.27 4.39
C ARG A 41 13.32 17.74 4.69
N LYS A 42 13.88 18.35 5.74
CA LYS A 42 13.70 19.78 6.05
C LYS A 42 14.29 20.73 4.98
N ALA A 43 15.24 20.26 4.18
CA ALA A 43 15.84 21.07 3.11
C ALA A 43 14.92 21.24 1.90
N PHE A 44 13.85 20.45 1.80
CA PHE A 44 12.80 20.63 0.79
C PHE A 44 11.81 21.68 1.30
N VAL A 45 11.95 22.89 0.77
CA VAL A 45 11.13 24.07 1.09
C VAL A 45 10.29 24.47 -0.12
N PRO A 46 9.10 25.05 0.09
CA PRO A 46 8.28 25.58 -1.00
C PRO A 46 8.89 26.88 -1.55
N GLU A 47 8.27 27.43 -2.59
CA GLU A 47 8.53 28.80 -3.06
C GLU A 47 8.50 29.84 -1.91
N PRO A 48 9.30 30.93 -1.96
CA PRO A 48 9.24 31.97 -0.94
C PRO A 48 7.82 32.54 -0.73
N GLY A 49 7.37 32.54 0.52
CA GLY A 49 6.02 32.99 0.89
C GLY A 49 4.94 31.90 0.78
N TRP A 50 5.26 30.75 0.19
CA TRP A 50 4.36 29.62 0.04
C TRP A 50 4.51 28.63 1.19
N MET A 51 3.62 27.65 1.24
CA MET A 51 3.63 26.54 2.19
C MET A 51 3.74 25.19 1.45
N MET A 52 4.31 24.20 2.13
CA MET A 52 4.35 22.82 1.66
C MET A 52 3.16 22.06 2.26
N VAL A 53 2.50 21.25 1.44
CA VAL A 53 1.39 20.40 1.86
C VAL A 53 1.71 18.95 1.52
N ALA A 54 1.49 18.03 2.45
CA ALA A 54 1.50 16.60 2.17
C ALA A 54 0.12 16.01 2.43
N ALA A 55 -0.40 15.24 1.47
CA ALA A 55 -1.62 14.47 1.59
C ALA A 55 -1.31 12.99 1.40
N ASP A 56 -1.59 12.16 2.41
CA ASP A 56 -1.23 10.74 2.45
C ASP A 56 -2.46 9.87 2.72
N TYR A 57 -2.61 8.76 2.00
CA TYR A 57 -3.71 7.83 2.26
C TYR A 57 -3.44 7.01 3.53
N SER A 58 -4.38 7.04 4.46
CA SER A 58 -4.31 6.23 5.67
C SER A 58 -4.55 4.75 5.36
N GLN A 59 -3.48 3.94 5.44
CA GLN A 59 -3.53 2.47 5.33
C GLN A 59 -4.13 1.96 4.01
N ILE A 60 -3.83 2.62 2.88
CA ILE A 60 -4.47 2.34 1.58
C ILE A 60 -4.43 0.86 1.17
N GLU A 61 -3.29 0.18 1.35
CA GLU A 61 -3.14 -1.23 0.95
C GLU A 61 -4.02 -2.17 1.79
N LEU A 62 -4.23 -1.88 3.08
CA LEU A 62 -5.12 -2.68 3.92
C LEU A 62 -6.60 -2.42 3.60
N ARG A 63 -6.96 -1.18 3.26
CA ARG A 63 -8.31 -0.84 2.80
C ARG A 63 -8.63 -1.53 1.47
N ILE A 64 -7.67 -1.54 0.54
CA ILE A 64 -7.79 -2.29 -0.71
C ILE A 64 -7.90 -3.79 -0.44
N LEU A 65 -7.10 -4.33 0.48
CA LEU A 65 -7.20 -5.74 0.86
C LEU A 65 -8.60 -6.06 1.41
N ALA A 66 -9.13 -5.24 2.33
CA ALA A 66 -10.46 -5.43 2.90
C ALA A 66 -11.54 -5.41 1.81
N HIS A 67 -11.41 -4.50 0.83
CA HIS A 67 -12.32 -4.46 -0.32
C HIS A 67 -12.23 -5.69 -1.23
N LEU A 68 -11.01 -6.14 -1.57
CA LEU A 68 -10.78 -7.25 -2.50
C LEU A 68 -11.08 -8.63 -1.91
N SER A 69 -10.79 -8.79 -0.61
CA SER A 69 -11.08 -10.01 0.13
C SER A 69 -12.53 -10.08 0.61
N GLU A 70 -13.20 -8.94 0.72
CA GLU A 70 -14.55 -8.79 1.29
C GLU A 70 -14.67 -9.23 2.76
N GLU A 71 -13.54 -9.31 3.48
CA GLU A 71 -13.49 -9.77 4.87
C GLU A 71 -14.37 -8.91 5.81
N PRO A 72 -15.48 -9.46 6.34
CA PRO A 72 -16.48 -8.69 7.09
C PRO A 72 -15.90 -7.96 8.30
N VAL A 73 -14.98 -8.61 9.03
CA VAL A 73 -14.36 -8.03 10.22
C VAL A 73 -13.55 -6.78 9.87
N LEU A 74 -12.82 -6.80 8.75
CA LEU A 74 -12.05 -5.65 8.29
C LEU A 74 -12.94 -4.55 7.72
N ILE A 75 -13.99 -4.91 6.99
CA ILE A 75 -14.96 -3.96 6.44
C ILE A 75 -15.67 -3.21 7.57
N GLU A 76 -16.16 -3.93 8.58
CA GLU A 76 -16.82 -3.35 9.75
C GLU A 76 -15.88 -2.40 10.50
N ALA A 77 -14.65 -2.85 10.79
CA ALA A 77 -13.65 -2.04 11.48
C ALA A 77 -13.37 -0.72 10.76
N TYR A 78 -13.14 -0.77 9.44
CA TYR A 78 -12.90 0.46 8.69
C TYR A 78 -14.13 1.36 8.56
N THR A 79 -15.33 0.77 8.53
CA THR A 79 -16.60 1.53 8.47
C THR A 79 -16.87 2.26 9.79
N ASN A 80 -16.52 1.64 10.91
CA ASN A 80 -16.67 2.22 12.25
C ASN A 80 -15.54 3.21 12.62
N GLY A 81 -14.49 3.30 11.80
CA GLY A 81 -13.32 4.14 12.09
C GLY A 81 -12.37 3.52 13.13
N ASP A 82 -12.43 2.20 13.31
CA ASP A 82 -11.58 1.48 14.25
C ASP A 82 -10.12 1.43 13.78
N ASP A 83 -9.21 1.34 14.75
CA ASP A 83 -7.81 1.08 14.48
C ASP A 83 -7.57 -0.42 14.19
N VAL A 84 -7.49 -0.76 12.91
CA VAL A 84 -7.30 -2.14 12.42
C VAL A 84 -6.02 -2.81 12.96
N HIS A 85 -4.97 -2.06 13.27
CA HIS A 85 -3.78 -2.65 13.90
C HIS A 85 -4.06 -3.07 15.35
N THR A 86 -4.83 -2.24 16.05
CA THR A 86 -5.30 -2.53 17.41
C THR A 86 -6.24 -3.72 17.39
N LEU A 87 -7.23 -3.74 16.50
CA LEU A 87 -8.15 -4.85 16.32
C LEU A 87 -7.41 -6.17 16.06
N THR A 88 -6.51 -6.21 15.08
CA THR A 88 -5.72 -7.41 14.80
C THR A 88 -4.93 -7.84 16.03
N ALA A 89 -4.29 -6.93 16.75
CA ALA A 89 -3.57 -7.28 17.97
C ALA A 89 -4.51 -7.88 19.04
N LYS A 90 -5.70 -7.31 19.27
CA LYS A 90 -6.69 -7.88 20.19
C LYS A 90 -7.08 -9.31 19.82
N LEU A 91 -7.31 -9.56 18.54
CA LEU A 91 -7.65 -10.89 18.02
C LEU A 91 -6.51 -11.89 18.17
N LEU A 92 -5.27 -11.45 17.95
CA LEU A 92 -4.09 -12.31 18.04
C LEU A 92 -3.69 -12.66 19.47
N PHE A 93 -3.79 -11.70 20.38
CA PHE A 93 -3.48 -11.87 21.79
C PHE A 93 -4.70 -12.33 22.61
N GLU A 94 -5.89 -12.38 22.00
CA GLU A 94 -7.16 -12.77 22.63
C GLU A 94 -7.46 -11.92 23.88
N LYS A 95 -7.35 -10.60 23.74
CA LYS A 95 -7.54 -9.66 24.86
C LYS A 95 -8.12 -8.32 24.41
N ASP A 96 -8.83 -7.66 25.31
CA ASP A 96 -9.47 -6.38 25.02
C ASP A 96 -8.51 -5.19 25.11
N GLU A 97 -7.55 -5.23 26.04
CA GLU A 97 -6.56 -4.17 26.23
C GLU A 97 -5.19 -4.60 25.74
N ILE A 98 -4.66 -3.86 24.76
CA ILE A 98 -3.34 -4.09 24.18
C ILE A 98 -2.36 -2.98 24.55
N THR A 99 -1.10 -3.35 24.70
CA THR A 99 0.02 -2.43 24.84
C THR A 99 0.43 -1.89 23.46
N SER A 100 1.20 -0.80 23.45
CA SER A 100 1.78 -0.24 22.22
C SER A 100 2.66 -1.24 21.47
N GLU A 101 3.32 -2.15 22.18
CA GLU A 101 4.17 -3.17 21.59
C GLU A 101 3.36 -4.28 20.90
N GLU A 102 2.24 -4.70 21.49
CA GLU A 102 1.34 -5.67 20.87
C GLU A 102 0.61 -5.05 19.67
N ARG A 103 0.24 -3.76 19.75
CA ARG A 103 -0.25 -3.00 18.59
C ARG A 103 0.79 -2.97 17.46
N ARG A 104 2.07 -2.76 17.80
CA ARG A 104 3.18 -2.83 16.83
C ARG A 104 3.23 -4.19 16.16
N MET A 105 3.04 -5.29 16.91
CA MET A 105 2.97 -6.64 16.34
C MET A 105 1.76 -6.82 15.42
N GLY A 106 0.58 -6.31 15.79
CA GLY A 106 -0.61 -6.27 14.94
C GLY A 106 -0.38 -5.50 13.63
N LYS A 107 0.43 -4.42 13.67
CA LYS A 107 0.89 -3.74 12.46
C LYS A 107 1.81 -4.63 11.61
N VAL A 108 2.82 -5.25 12.22
CA VAL A 108 3.79 -6.09 11.50
C VAL A 108 3.10 -7.26 10.79
N ILE A 109 2.13 -7.92 11.43
CA ILE A 109 1.43 -9.05 10.81
C ILE A 109 0.44 -8.60 9.72
N ASN A 110 -0.30 -7.50 9.88
CA ASN A 110 -1.18 -6.96 8.85
C ASN A 110 -0.42 -6.71 7.54
N PHE A 111 0.72 -6.01 7.62
CA PHE A 111 1.57 -5.80 6.45
C PHE A 111 2.29 -7.08 6.04
N GLY A 112 2.73 -7.90 6.99
CA GLY A 112 3.41 -9.16 6.72
C GLY A 112 2.58 -10.10 5.86
N VAL A 113 1.30 -10.27 6.17
CA VAL A 113 0.38 -11.14 5.42
C VAL A 113 0.16 -10.61 4.00
N ILE A 114 -0.04 -9.30 3.84
CA ILE A 114 -0.06 -8.65 2.50
C ILE A 114 1.21 -8.98 1.72
N TYR A 115 2.34 -9.23 2.35
CA TYR A 115 3.61 -9.52 1.68
C TYR A 115 4.02 -11.01 1.70
N GLY A 116 3.12 -11.92 2.09
CA GLY A 116 3.41 -13.35 2.16
C GLY A 116 4.47 -13.71 3.19
N MET A 117 4.53 -12.97 4.29
CA MET A 117 5.41 -13.22 5.43
C MET A 117 5.00 -14.51 6.15
N GLY A 118 5.93 -15.45 6.28
CA GLY A 118 5.74 -16.64 7.12
C GLY A 118 6.19 -16.43 8.57
N ALA A 119 5.83 -17.38 9.44
CA ALA A 119 6.10 -17.38 10.88
C ALA A 119 7.56 -17.07 11.26
N THR A 120 8.54 -17.62 10.54
CA THR A 120 9.97 -17.38 10.81
C THR A 120 10.35 -15.91 10.63
N ARG A 121 9.84 -15.25 9.57
CA ARG A 121 10.13 -13.84 9.32
C ARG A 121 9.38 -12.96 10.31
N PHE A 122 8.13 -13.29 10.61
CA PHE A 122 7.34 -12.59 11.62
C PHE A 122 8.03 -12.62 12.99
N ALA A 123 8.43 -13.80 13.45
CA ALA A 123 9.15 -13.99 14.72
C ALA A 123 10.42 -13.14 14.80
N ARG A 124 11.19 -13.06 13.70
CA ARG A 124 12.39 -12.22 13.62
C ARG A 124 12.09 -10.72 13.71
N GLU A 125 10.99 -10.25 13.11
CA GLU A 125 10.63 -8.82 13.10
C GLU A 125 9.96 -8.36 14.41
N THR A 126 9.36 -9.28 15.16
CA THR A 126 8.67 -8.98 16.43
C THR A 126 9.46 -9.40 17.67
N GLY A 127 10.44 -10.30 17.54
CA GLY A 127 11.26 -10.79 18.66
C GLY A 127 10.67 -11.99 19.40
N VAL A 128 9.51 -12.50 18.98
CA VAL A 128 8.89 -13.70 19.59
C VAL A 128 9.54 -15.00 19.09
N SER A 129 9.24 -16.11 19.75
CA SER A 129 9.71 -17.42 19.29
C SER A 129 9.05 -17.83 17.96
N ARG A 130 9.70 -18.71 17.20
CA ARG A 130 9.10 -19.26 15.96
C ARG A 130 7.75 -19.95 16.20
N LYS A 131 7.60 -20.61 17.36
CA LYS A 131 6.35 -21.30 17.74
C LYS A 131 5.21 -20.29 17.96
N GLU A 132 5.48 -19.22 18.70
CA GLU A 132 4.51 -18.11 18.87
C GLU A 132 4.21 -17.42 17.56
N GLY A 133 5.23 -17.19 16.71
CA GLY A 133 5.02 -16.62 15.39
C GLY A 133 4.10 -17.47 14.51
N GLN A 134 4.21 -18.80 14.57
CA GLN A 134 3.29 -19.70 13.87
C GLN A 134 1.89 -19.62 14.44
N MET A 135 1.75 -19.66 15.77
CA MET A 135 0.46 -19.50 16.45
C MET A 135 -0.25 -18.20 16.04
N PHE A 136 0.46 -17.07 15.94
CA PHE A 136 -0.14 -15.80 15.51
C PHE A 136 -0.57 -15.81 14.04
N ILE A 137 0.21 -16.44 13.15
CA ILE A 137 -0.19 -16.59 11.74
C ILE A 137 -1.43 -17.48 11.62
N ASP A 138 -1.49 -18.57 12.38
CA ASP A 138 -2.63 -19.48 12.36
C ASP A 138 -3.91 -18.78 12.87
N ARG A 139 -3.81 -18.04 13.98
CA ARG A 139 -4.91 -17.20 14.49
C ARG A 139 -5.33 -16.13 13.49
N PHE A 140 -4.38 -15.48 12.83
CA PHE A 140 -4.71 -14.50 11.80
C PHE A 140 -5.56 -15.12 10.69
N ASN A 141 -5.15 -16.30 10.19
CA ASN A 141 -5.88 -17.00 9.13
C ASN A 141 -7.26 -17.45 9.59
N GLU A 142 -7.40 -17.89 10.84
CA GLU A 142 -8.70 -18.27 11.42
C GLU A 142 -9.64 -17.07 11.56
N ARG A 143 -9.11 -15.90 11.93
CA ARG A 143 -9.91 -14.68 12.15
C ARG A 143 -10.21 -13.89 10.88
N TYR A 144 -9.37 -14.02 9.86
CA TYR A 144 -9.55 -13.38 8.55
C TYR A 144 -9.52 -14.40 7.40
N PRO A 145 -10.48 -15.36 7.39
CA PRO A 145 -10.48 -16.44 6.42
C PRO A 145 -10.62 -15.96 4.97
N GLN A 146 -11.34 -14.86 4.72
CA GLN A 146 -11.56 -14.36 3.37
C GLN A 146 -10.32 -13.65 2.81
N VAL A 147 -9.50 -13.05 3.68
CA VAL A 147 -8.17 -12.55 3.31
C VAL A 147 -7.31 -13.68 2.78
N PHE A 148 -7.27 -14.81 3.48
CA PHE A 148 -6.44 -15.94 3.08
C PHE A 148 -6.96 -16.60 1.79
N GLU A 149 -8.27 -16.79 1.68
CA GLU A 149 -8.92 -17.28 0.45
C GLU A 149 -8.54 -16.39 -0.74
N TYR A 150 -8.68 -15.08 -0.60
CA TYR A 150 -8.35 -14.13 -1.64
C TYR A 150 -6.88 -14.23 -2.09
N LEU A 151 -5.93 -14.28 -1.14
CA LEU A 151 -4.50 -14.40 -1.47
C LEU A 151 -4.17 -15.72 -2.18
N GLN A 152 -4.88 -16.81 -1.83
CA GLN A 152 -4.74 -18.08 -2.53
C GLN A 152 -5.40 -18.03 -3.92
N ARG A 153 -6.57 -17.40 -4.05
CA ARG A 153 -7.26 -17.21 -5.33
C ARG A 153 -6.38 -16.49 -6.33
N MET A 154 -5.70 -15.42 -5.92
CA MET A 154 -4.76 -14.69 -6.78
C MET A 154 -3.56 -15.55 -7.22
N GLN A 155 -3.11 -16.49 -6.39
CA GLN A 155 -2.08 -17.46 -6.79
C GLN A 155 -2.62 -18.44 -7.84
N ARG A 156 -3.83 -18.97 -7.62
CA ARG A 156 -4.51 -19.88 -8.58
C ARG A 156 -4.74 -19.18 -9.92
N GLU A 157 -5.24 -17.95 -9.91
CA GLU A 157 -5.44 -17.12 -11.11
C GLU A 157 -4.12 -16.86 -11.86
N ALA A 158 -3.04 -16.52 -11.14
CA ALA A 158 -1.75 -16.32 -11.77
C ALA A 158 -1.23 -17.60 -12.43
N ILE A 159 -1.39 -18.75 -11.79
CA ILE A 159 -0.95 -20.06 -12.34
C ILE A 159 -1.79 -20.42 -13.58
N ALA A 160 -3.11 -20.34 -13.45
CA ALA A 160 -4.07 -20.68 -14.51
C ALA A 160 -3.94 -19.75 -15.72
N HIS A 161 -4.02 -18.43 -15.51
CA HIS A 161 -4.11 -17.45 -16.58
C HIS A 161 -2.75 -16.90 -17.02
N GLY A 162 -1.74 -16.99 -16.16
CA GLY A 162 -0.44 -16.35 -16.35
C GLY A 162 -0.44 -14.86 -16.01
N TYR A 163 -1.50 -14.33 -15.40
CA TYR A 163 -1.58 -12.95 -14.91
C TYR A 163 -2.65 -12.80 -13.82
N VAL A 164 -2.57 -11.69 -13.07
CA VAL A 164 -3.65 -11.18 -12.22
C VAL A 164 -3.94 -9.71 -12.56
N THR A 165 -5.10 -9.21 -12.15
CA THR A 165 -5.57 -7.85 -12.45
C THR A 165 -5.79 -7.00 -11.20
N THR A 166 -5.55 -5.70 -11.31
CA THR A 166 -5.99 -4.70 -10.31
C THR A 166 -7.50 -4.44 -10.42
N LEU A 167 -8.04 -3.63 -9.50
CA LEU A 167 -9.43 -3.15 -9.54
C LEU A 167 -9.80 -2.50 -10.88
N GLN A 168 -8.86 -1.77 -11.49
CA GLN A 168 -9.05 -1.09 -12.77
C GLN A 168 -8.58 -1.92 -13.97
N GLY A 169 -8.35 -3.24 -13.78
CA GLY A 169 -8.05 -4.17 -14.87
C GLY A 169 -6.59 -4.16 -15.35
N ARG A 170 -5.66 -3.47 -14.67
CA ARG A 170 -4.23 -3.53 -15.01
C ARG A 170 -3.71 -4.93 -14.77
N ARG A 171 -3.11 -5.54 -15.80
CA ARG A 171 -2.53 -6.89 -15.72
C ARG A 171 -1.06 -6.85 -15.29
N ARG A 172 -0.67 -7.78 -14.42
CA ARG A 172 0.73 -8.19 -14.21
C ARG A 172 0.88 -9.65 -14.59
N TYR A 173 1.79 -9.92 -15.51
CA TYR A 173 2.04 -11.27 -16.01
C TYR A 173 3.07 -12.03 -15.16
N PHE A 174 2.88 -13.34 -15.03
CA PHE A 174 3.71 -14.27 -14.27
C PHE A 174 4.07 -15.45 -15.15
N ASN A 175 5.36 -15.79 -15.18
CA ASN A 175 5.87 -16.91 -15.96
C ASN A 175 6.47 -17.96 -15.03
N PHE A 176 5.67 -18.94 -14.65
CA PHE A 176 6.12 -20.06 -13.82
C PHE A 176 6.96 -21.04 -14.63
N THR A 177 8.01 -21.56 -14.01
CA THR A 177 9.04 -22.35 -14.71
C THR A 177 9.14 -23.79 -14.22
N SER A 178 8.64 -24.08 -13.02
CA SER A 178 8.64 -25.42 -12.44
C SER A 178 7.74 -26.38 -13.20
N ASN A 179 8.16 -27.66 -13.24
CA ASN A 179 7.37 -28.74 -13.84
C ASN A 179 6.07 -29.02 -13.07
N THR A 180 5.93 -28.51 -11.84
CA THR A 180 4.70 -28.64 -11.03
C THR A 180 3.67 -27.56 -11.37
N LEU A 181 4.10 -26.34 -11.73
CA LEU A 181 3.18 -25.23 -12.01
C LEU A 181 2.91 -25.03 -13.51
N LYS A 182 3.93 -25.20 -14.36
CA LYS A 182 3.82 -24.95 -15.80
C LYS A 182 2.68 -25.73 -16.48
N PRO A 183 2.42 -27.01 -16.16
CA PRO A 183 1.31 -27.77 -16.76
C PRO A 183 -0.08 -27.28 -16.35
N LEU A 184 -0.20 -26.51 -15.27
CA LEU A 184 -1.48 -26.01 -14.74
C LEU A 184 -1.97 -24.76 -15.47
N ARG A 185 -1.17 -24.20 -16.40
CA ARG A 185 -1.59 -23.05 -17.20
C ARG A 185 -2.71 -23.45 -18.15
N GLY A 186 -3.79 -22.68 -18.14
CA GLY A 186 -5.01 -22.95 -18.90
C GLY A 186 -6.06 -23.76 -18.15
N SER A 187 -5.75 -24.27 -16.95
CA SER A 187 -6.75 -24.88 -16.06
C SER A 187 -7.74 -23.85 -15.51
N HIS A 188 -8.89 -24.29 -15.02
CA HIS A 188 -9.76 -23.42 -14.23
C HIS A 188 -9.08 -23.13 -12.87
N PRO A 189 -9.06 -21.87 -12.37
CA PRO A 189 -8.38 -21.54 -11.12
C PRO A 189 -8.81 -22.42 -9.93
N ASP A 190 -10.11 -22.72 -9.80
CA ASP A 190 -10.63 -23.49 -8.67
C ASP A 190 -10.24 -24.98 -8.67
N ASP A 191 -9.75 -25.49 -9.81
CA ASP A 191 -9.25 -26.87 -9.91
C ASP A 191 -7.81 -27.01 -9.38
N ILE A 192 -7.14 -25.90 -9.08
CA ILE A 192 -5.75 -25.87 -8.63
C ILE A 192 -5.69 -26.00 -7.11
N ASP A 193 -5.39 -27.22 -6.63
CA ASP A 193 -5.07 -27.45 -5.22
C ASP A 193 -3.64 -26.99 -4.89
N LEU A 194 -3.51 -25.79 -4.31
CA LEU A 194 -2.22 -25.23 -3.88
C LEU A 194 -1.50 -26.11 -2.84
N SER A 195 -2.23 -26.90 -2.04
CA SER A 195 -1.62 -27.76 -1.02
C SER A 195 -0.88 -28.96 -1.61
N SER A 196 -1.29 -29.41 -2.81
CA SER A 196 -0.63 -30.48 -3.57
C SER A 196 0.70 -30.05 -4.20
N ILE A 197 0.95 -28.74 -4.31
CA ILE A 197 2.12 -28.15 -4.97
C ILE A 197 3.33 -28.23 -4.03
N LYS A 198 4.01 -29.38 -4.05
CA LYS A 198 5.23 -29.59 -3.28
C LYS A 198 6.41 -28.90 -3.95
N SER A 199 7.07 -28.01 -3.20
CA SER A 199 8.37 -27.43 -3.53
C SER A 199 8.47 -26.84 -4.95
N PRO A 200 7.71 -25.77 -5.28
CA PRO A 200 7.78 -25.11 -6.59
C PRO A 200 9.14 -24.47 -6.91
N GLY A 201 10.11 -24.53 -5.99
CA GLY A 201 11.38 -23.83 -6.07
C GLY A 201 11.25 -22.39 -5.58
N GLN A 202 12.39 -21.80 -5.18
CA GLN A 202 12.42 -20.47 -4.56
C GLN A 202 11.90 -19.37 -5.50
N TYR A 203 12.19 -19.49 -6.80
CA TYR A 203 11.78 -18.53 -7.84
C TYR A 203 10.25 -18.49 -7.99
N ASP A 204 9.61 -19.63 -8.29
CA ASP A 204 8.17 -19.69 -8.49
C ASP A 204 7.40 -19.41 -7.19
N ALA A 205 7.92 -19.83 -6.01
CA ALA A 205 7.34 -19.43 -4.73
C ALA A 205 7.38 -17.90 -4.53
N GLY A 206 8.42 -17.22 -5.04
CA GLY A 206 8.50 -15.77 -5.09
C GLY A 206 7.46 -15.15 -6.01
N LEU A 207 7.23 -15.75 -7.19
CA LEU A 207 6.19 -15.32 -8.12
C LEU A 207 4.78 -15.50 -7.54
N MET A 208 4.50 -16.61 -6.85
CA MET A 208 3.21 -16.85 -6.17
C MET A 208 2.92 -15.76 -5.13
N ARG A 209 3.91 -15.43 -4.27
CA ARG A 209 3.77 -14.29 -3.33
C ARG A 209 3.56 -12.98 -4.06
N ALA A 210 4.32 -12.72 -5.12
CA ALA A 210 4.19 -11.50 -5.90
C ALA A 210 2.83 -11.39 -6.62
N ALA A 211 2.23 -12.51 -7.02
CA ALA A 211 0.89 -12.57 -7.60
C ALA A 211 -0.19 -12.21 -6.59
N ALA A 212 -0.13 -12.76 -5.38
CA ALA A 212 -1.08 -12.44 -4.31
C ALA A 212 -1.14 -10.93 -4.00
N ASN A 213 0.02 -10.26 -4.08
CA ASN A 213 0.16 -8.86 -3.66
C ASN A 213 -0.06 -7.87 -4.81
N ALA A 214 0.10 -8.32 -6.06
CA ALA A 214 0.10 -7.44 -7.22
C ALA A 214 -1.21 -6.66 -7.40
N PRO A 215 -2.41 -7.24 -7.21
CA PRO A 215 -3.65 -6.49 -7.30
C PRO A 215 -3.77 -5.42 -6.20
N ILE A 216 -3.28 -5.69 -4.99
CA ILE A 216 -3.33 -4.74 -3.87
C ILE A 216 -2.44 -3.54 -4.18
N GLN A 217 -1.16 -3.81 -4.46
CA GLN A 217 -0.16 -2.78 -4.73
C GLN A 217 -0.48 -2.00 -6.02
N GLY A 218 -0.93 -2.70 -7.06
CA GLY A 218 -1.27 -2.10 -8.33
C GLY A 218 -2.55 -1.28 -8.26
N SER A 219 -3.55 -1.72 -7.49
CA SER A 219 -4.75 -0.90 -7.27
C SER A 219 -4.42 0.37 -6.50
N SER A 220 -3.51 0.31 -5.51
CA SER A 220 -3.02 1.53 -4.83
C SER A 220 -2.37 2.50 -5.83
N ALA A 221 -1.59 1.98 -6.79
CA ALA A 221 -1.00 2.79 -7.86
C ALA A 221 -2.04 3.37 -8.83
N ASP A 222 -3.09 2.62 -9.15
CA ASP A 222 -4.19 3.08 -9.99
C ASP A 222 -4.99 4.19 -9.30
N ILE A 223 -5.31 4.02 -8.01
CA ILE A 223 -6.07 4.98 -7.20
C ILE A 223 -5.34 6.32 -7.13
N ILE A 224 -4.05 6.32 -6.76
CA ILE A 224 -3.31 7.59 -6.66
C ILE A 224 -3.15 8.27 -8.02
N LYS A 225 -3.03 7.52 -9.12
CA LYS A 225 -2.99 8.09 -10.47
C LYS A 225 -4.31 8.73 -10.87
N ILE A 226 -5.44 8.10 -10.55
CA ILE A 226 -6.77 8.68 -10.77
C ILE A 226 -6.91 9.97 -9.96
N ALA A 227 -6.54 9.94 -8.68
CA ALA A 227 -6.54 11.11 -7.82
C ALA A 227 -5.67 12.24 -8.37
N MET A 228 -4.46 11.94 -8.85
CA MET A 228 -3.57 12.94 -9.47
C MET A 228 -4.19 13.61 -10.70
N ILE A 229 -4.90 12.86 -11.54
CA ILE A 229 -5.59 13.42 -12.72
C ILE A 229 -6.73 14.34 -12.27
N GLN A 230 -7.55 13.90 -11.31
CA GLN A 230 -8.65 14.71 -10.79
C GLN A 230 -8.15 15.99 -10.09
N LEU A 231 -7.07 15.88 -9.32
CA LEU A 231 -6.40 17.00 -8.67
C LEU A 231 -5.80 17.95 -9.71
N HIS A 232 -5.24 17.45 -10.81
CA HIS A 232 -4.71 18.31 -11.87
C HIS A 232 -5.79 19.23 -12.45
N GLU A 233 -6.99 18.70 -12.69
CA GLU A 233 -8.15 19.48 -13.15
C GLU A 233 -8.63 20.47 -12.08
N LEU A 234 -8.73 20.01 -10.83
CA LEU A 234 -9.11 20.86 -9.69
C LEU A 234 -8.20 22.08 -9.56
N LEU A 235 -6.89 21.86 -9.68
CA LEU A 235 -5.86 22.87 -9.44
C LEU A 235 -5.72 23.91 -10.56
N GLN A 236 -6.38 23.74 -11.72
CA GLN A 236 -6.28 24.71 -12.83
C GLN A 236 -6.73 26.13 -12.46
N ASN A 237 -7.57 26.27 -11.42
CA ASN A 237 -8.08 27.56 -10.95
C ASN A 237 -7.30 28.11 -9.74
N TYR A 238 -6.20 27.48 -9.37
CA TYR A 238 -5.41 27.79 -8.19
C TYR A 238 -3.95 28.01 -8.56
N GLN A 239 -3.21 28.67 -7.69
CA GLN A 239 -1.76 28.77 -7.80
C GLN A 239 -1.07 27.52 -7.26
N ALA A 240 -1.72 26.78 -6.36
CA ALA A 240 -1.26 25.50 -5.84
C ALA A 240 -0.76 24.53 -6.93
N GLN A 241 0.40 23.91 -6.69
CA GLN A 241 1.03 22.97 -7.62
C GLN A 241 1.29 21.63 -6.96
N LEU A 242 0.92 20.54 -7.64
CA LEU A 242 1.37 19.20 -7.29
C LEU A 242 2.85 19.03 -7.70
N LEU A 243 3.73 18.82 -6.74
CA LEU A 243 5.18 18.72 -6.94
C LEU A 243 5.67 17.27 -7.07
N LEU A 244 5.30 16.42 -6.10
CA LEU A 244 5.85 15.07 -5.99
C LEU A 244 4.75 14.06 -5.68
N GLN A 245 4.92 12.85 -6.21
CA GLN A 245 4.19 11.67 -5.77
C GLN A 245 5.17 10.67 -5.14
N VAL A 246 4.92 10.28 -3.89
CA VAL A 246 5.75 9.36 -3.11
C VAL A 246 4.91 8.24 -2.55
N HIS A 247 4.87 7.12 -3.28
CA HIS A 247 4.05 5.94 -2.95
C HIS A 247 2.54 6.26 -2.90
N ASP A 248 1.99 6.51 -1.72
CA ASP A 248 0.60 6.89 -1.45
C ASP A 248 0.46 8.35 -0.99
N GLU A 249 1.57 9.08 -0.91
CA GLU A 249 1.67 10.50 -0.52
C GLU A 249 1.77 11.40 -1.76
N LEU A 250 1.05 12.53 -1.76
CA LEU A 250 1.16 13.62 -2.72
C LEU A 250 1.66 14.89 -2.03
N ILE A 251 2.65 15.55 -2.63
CA ILE A 251 3.27 16.77 -2.10
C ILE A 251 2.94 17.94 -3.00
N PHE A 252 2.43 19.00 -2.39
CA PHE A 252 2.09 20.24 -3.06
C PHE A 252 2.89 21.40 -2.48
N GLU A 253 3.02 22.46 -3.25
CA GLU A 253 3.25 23.80 -2.72
C GLU A 253 2.10 24.70 -3.10
N MET A 254 1.70 25.61 -2.20
CA MET A 254 0.61 26.56 -2.47
C MET A 254 0.77 27.86 -1.67
N PRO A 255 0.14 28.97 -2.09
CA PRO A 255 0.01 30.15 -1.25
C PRO A 255 -0.83 29.88 0.01
N PRO A 256 -0.50 30.46 1.17
CA PRO A 256 -1.23 30.22 2.42
C PRO A 256 -2.72 30.57 2.37
N GLU A 257 -3.11 31.54 1.55
CA GLU A 257 -4.49 31.96 1.36
C GLU A 257 -5.39 30.90 0.72
N GLU A 258 -4.82 29.96 -0.06
CA GLU A 258 -5.58 28.90 -0.72
C GLU A 258 -5.84 27.69 0.18
N TRP A 259 -5.08 27.53 1.28
CA TRP A 259 -5.07 26.32 2.11
C TRP A 259 -6.45 25.97 2.69
N ALA A 260 -7.14 26.95 3.28
CA ALA A 260 -8.41 26.71 3.96
C ALA A 260 -9.48 26.17 3.00
N GLU A 261 -9.42 26.55 1.73
CA GLU A 261 -10.32 26.09 0.69
C GLU A 261 -9.84 24.78 0.05
N LEU A 262 -8.54 24.65 -0.22
CA LEU A 262 -7.98 23.50 -0.93
C LEU A 262 -7.83 22.26 -0.05
N GLN A 263 -7.56 22.38 1.25
CA GLN A 263 -7.40 21.22 2.13
C GLN A 263 -8.56 20.21 2.01
N PRO A 264 -9.84 20.61 2.26
CA PRO A 264 -10.94 19.67 2.15
C PRO A 264 -11.19 19.19 0.73
N LYS A 265 -10.89 20.01 -0.30
CA LYS A 265 -11.03 19.62 -1.70
C LYS A 265 -10.00 18.57 -2.11
N ILE A 266 -8.76 18.70 -1.67
CA ILE A 266 -7.69 17.72 -1.89
C ILE A 266 -8.06 16.39 -1.22
N GLN A 267 -8.44 16.43 0.06
CA GLN A 267 -8.86 15.24 0.80
C GLN A 267 -10.04 14.55 0.11
N SER A 268 -11.12 15.28 -0.16
CA SER A 268 -12.31 14.72 -0.80
C SER A 268 -12.02 14.16 -2.19
N THR A 269 -11.18 14.82 -2.99
CA THR A 269 -10.79 14.33 -4.33
C THR A 269 -10.05 13.01 -4.23
N MET A 270 -9.07 12.91 -3.33
CA MET A 270 -8.33 11.66 -3.12
C MET A 270 -9.22 10.56 -2.53
N GLU A 271 -10.00 10.86 -1.49
CA GLU A 271 -10.89 9.90 -0.83
C GLU A 271 -11.99 9.35 -1.76
N SER A 272 -12.40 10.12 -2.77
CA SER A 272 -13.41 9.72 -3.76
C SER A 272 -12.83 9.24 -5.10
N ALA A 273 -11.50 9.12 -5.21
CA ALA A 273 -10.85 8.74 -6.47
C ALA A 273 -11.36 7.41 -7.04
N VAL A 274 -11.70 6.46 -6.16
CA VAL A 274 -12.44 5.25 -6.50
C VAL A 274 -13.44 4.91 -5.40
N SER A 275 -14.49 4.17 -5.74
CA SER A 275 -15.43 3.62 -4.75
C SER A 275 -14.95 2.25 -4.29
N LEU A 276 -14.76 2.08 -2.98
CA LEU A 276 -14.49 0.80 -2.32
C LEU A 276 -15.61 0.47 -1.32
N ARG A 277 -15.60 -0.77 -0.82
CA ARG A 277 -16.50 -1.23 0.26
C ARG A 277 -16.19 -0.59 1.62
N VAL A 278 -15.00 -0.02 1.75
CA VAL A 278 -14.53 0.70 2.94
C VAL A 278 -14.14 2.12 2.54
N PRO A 279 -14.33 3.13 3.40
CA PRO A 279 -13.95 4.50 3.06
C PRO A 279 -12.44 4.60 2.83
N LEU A 280 -12.01 5.38 1.84
CA LEU A 280 -10.65 5.88 1.79
C LEU A 280 -10.55 7.09 2.71
N VAL A 281 -9.42 7.23 3.40
CA VAL A 281 -9.17 8.35 4.33
C VAL A 281 -7.84 8.96 3.98
N VAL A 282 -7.79 10.29 3.92
CA VAL A 282 -6.58 11.05 3.58
C VAL A 282 -6.27 12.05 4.68
N GLU A 283 -5.04 11.99 5.18
CA GLU A 283 -4.50 12.96 6.12
C GLU A 283 -3.74 14.02 5.33
N ALA A 284 -4.18 15.29 5.43
CA ALA A 284 -3.55 16.41 4.76
C ALA A 284 -3.01 17.43 5.77
N HIS A 285 -1.69 17.65 5.72
CA HIS A 285 -0.97 18.52 6.65
C HIS A 285 -0.12 19.54 5.90
N ALA A 286 0.13 20.64 6.59
CA ALA A 286 0.72 21.86 6.09
C ALA A 286 1.95 22.23 6.91
N GLY A 287 3.04 22.64 6.27
CA GLY A 287 4.28 22.99 6.95
C GLY A 287 5.19 23.90 6.12
N ARG A 288 6.25 24.41 6.76
CA ARG A 288 7.22 25.28 6.09
C ARG A 288 8.22 24.51 5.22
N ASN A 289 8.25 23.20 5.36
CA ASN A 289 9.09 22.27 4.63
C ASN A 289 8.44 20.88 4.66
N TRP A 290 8.97 19.97 3.85
CA TRP A 290 8.42 18.62 3.72
C TRP A 290 8.47 17.78 5.01
N MET A 291 9.36 18.09 5.96
CA MET A 291 9.37 17.39 7.25
C MET A 291 8.26 17.86 8.19
N GLU A 292 7.92 19.15 8.14
CA GLU A 292 6.85 19.74 8.97
C GLU A 292 5.45 19.48 8.41
N ALA A 293 5.34 19.30 7.09
CA ALA A 293 4.08 18.98 6.44
C ALA A 293 3.66 17.50 6.59
N LYS A 294 4.41 16.67 7.32
CA LYS A 294 4.17 15.22 7.49
C LYS A 294 3.88 14.84 8.93
#